data_AF-A0A239ALV6-F1
#
_entry.id   AF-A0A239ALV6-F1
#
_cell.length_a   1.000
_cell.length_b   1.000
_cell.length_c   1.000
_cell.angle_alpha   90.00
_cell.angle_beta   90.00
_cell.angle_gamma   90.00
#
_symmetry.space_group_name_H-M   'P 1'
#
loop_
_entity.id
_entity.type
_entity.pdbx_description
1 polymer ?
#
loop_
_entity_poly.entity_id
_entity_poly.type
_entity_poly.pdbx_seq_one_letter_code
_entity_poly.pdbx_strand_id
1 'polypeptide(L)'
;MFATGWGEPVHPDTVSSLMARLIREYNAADGVAALPHARLHDLRHVHATTLLLAGVPVHVVAARLGHADPAITLRVYAHVVNEQLAEAATPFADRIDGAA
;
A
#
# COMPACT_ATOMS: atom_id res chain seq x y z
N MET A 1 -17.47 10.59 -4.76
CA MET A 1 -16.89 11.94 -4.80
C MET A 1 -16.80 12.43 -3.37
N PHE A 2 -15.68 13.02 -2.94
CA PHE A 2 -15.61 13.66 -1.62
C PHE A 2 -16.32 15.01 -1.72
N ALA A 3 -17.36 15.19 -0.89
CA ALA A 3 -18.18 16.38 -0.90
C ALA A 3 -18.20 17.05 0.47
N THR A 4 -18.36 18.37 0.48
CA THR A 4 -18.64 19.13 1.70
C THR A 4 -20.05 18.79 2.22
N GLY A 5 -20.39 19.26 3.43
CA GLY A 5 -21.76 19.13 3.96
C GLY A 5 -22.85 19.76 3.09
N TRP A 6 -22.45 20.59 2.12
CA TRP A 6 -23.31 21.26 1.15
C TRP A 6 -23.31 20.59 -0.24
N GLY A 7 -22.63 19.45 -0.39
CA GLY A 7 -22.60 18.68 -1.64
C GLY A 7 -21.54 19.13 -2.66
N GLU A 8 -20.73 20.14 -2.32
CA GLU A 8 -19.72 20.69 -3.23
C GLU A 8 -18.43 19.84 -3.22
N PRO A 9 -17.67 19.79 -4.33
CA PRO A 9 -16.39 19.10 -4.36
C PRO A 9 -15.41 19.65 -3.31
N VAL A 10 -14.81 18.75 -2.54
CA VAL A 10 -13.76 19.12 -1.58
C VAL A 10 -12.49 19.52 -2.32
N HIS A 11 -11.81 20.59 -1.88
CA HIS A 11 -10.51 20.97 -2.44
C HIS A 11 -9.49 19.83 -2.25
N PRO A 12 -8.66 19.49 -3.25
CA PRO A 12 -7.76 18.33 -3.17
C PRO A 12 -6.86 18.31 -1.92
N ASP A 13 -6.30 19.47 -1.56
CA ASP A 13 -5.40 19.57 -0.40
C ASP A 13 -6.11 19.36 0.93
N THR A 14 -7.42 19.58 1.01
CA THR A 14 -8.19 19.37 2.24
C THR A 14 -8.09 17.91 2.70
N VAL A 15 -8.08 16.96 1.77
CA VAL A 15 -7.94 15.53 2.10
C VAL A 15 -6.53 15.22 2.63
N SER A 16 -5.51 15.84 2.05
CA SER A 16 -4.12 15.70 2.52
C SER A 16 -3.92 16.30 3.91
N SER A 17 -4.44 17.51 4.16
CA SER A 17 -4.34 18.18 5.46
C SER A 17 -5.16 17.49 6.55
N LEU A 18 -6.30 16.87 6.17
CA LEU A 18 -7.15 16.12 7.08
C LEU A 18 -6.38 14.98 7.76
N MET A 19 -5.55 14.24 7.02
CA MET A 19 -4.76 13.14 7.58
C MET A 19 -3.89 13.59 8.76
N ALA A 20 -3.14 14.68 8.58
CA ALA A 20 -2.29 15.23 9.63
C ALA A 20 -3.11 15.72 10.84
N ARG A 21 -4.32 16.25 10.61
CA ARG A 21 -5.22 16.69 11.68
C ARG A 21 -5.74 15.52 12.50
N LEU A 22 -6.21 14.47 11.83
CA LEU A 22 -6.74 13.26 12.47
C LEU A 22 -5.69 12.56 13.34
N ILE A 23 -4.44 12.44 12.86
CA ILE A 23 -3.35 11.85 13.65
C ILE A 23 -3.09 12.65 14.92
N ARG A 24 -3.09 13.99 14.84
CA ARG A 24 -2.91 14.85 16.02
C ARG A 24 -4.07 14.72 17.01
N GLU A 25 -5.30 14.74 16.52
CA GLU A 25 -6.50 14.59 17.36
C GLU A 25 -6.52 13.23 18.06
N TYR A 26 -6.22 12.15 17.34
CA TYR A 26 -6.11 10.81 17.91
C TYR A 26 -5.00 10.72 18.99
N ASN A 27 -3.83 11.28 18.71
CA ASN A 27 -2.71 11.28 19.67
C ASN A 27 -2.98 12.13 20.91
N ALA A 28 -3.84 13.15 20.81
CA ALA A 28 -4.24 13.97 21.95
C ALA A 28 -5.33 13.32 22.82
N ALA A 29 -6.08 12.37 22.27
CA ALA A 29 -7.19 11.70 22.95
C ALA A 29 -6.78 10.52 23.84
N ASP A 30 -5.48 10.35 24.13
CA ASP A 30 -4.91 9.26 24.95
C ASP A 30 -5.33 7.86 24.45
N GLY A 31 -5.25 7.66 23.14
CA GLY A 31 -5.49 6.36 22.50
C GLY A 31 -4.53 5.26 22.98
N VAL A 32 -4.86 4.00 22.67
CA VAL A 32 -4.10 2.81 23.11
C VAL A 32 -2.59 2.93 22.88
N ALA A 33 -2.20 3.52 21.75
CA ALA A 33 -0.82 3.90 21.45
C ALA A 33 -0.82 5.07 20.46
N ALA A 34 0.15 5.98 20.57
CA ALA A 34 0.29 7.11 19.66
C ALA A 34 0.61 6.65 18.22
N LEU A 35 -0.11 7.23 17.25
CA LEU A 35 0.15 7.02 15.83
C LEU A 35 1.37 7.83 15.37
N PRO A 36 2.19 7.25 14.47
CA PRO A 36 3.32 7.96 13.87
C PRO A 36 2.84 9.05 12.90
N HIS A 37 3.77 9.93 12.52
CA HIS A 37 3.52 10.86 11.42
C HIS A 37 3.36 10.09 10.11
N ALA A 38 2.25 10.33 9.40
CA ALA A 38 1.96 9.73 8.10
C ALA A 38 1.24 10.72 7.18
N ARG A 39 1.50 10.61 5.89
CA ARG A 39 0.86 11.37 4.81
C ARG A 39 -0.27 10.55 4.20
N LEU A 40 -1.19 11.22 3.50
CA LEU A 40 -2.25 10.54 2.75
C LEU A 40 -1.69 9.55 1.72
N HIS A 41 -0.60 9.90 1.04
CA HIS A 41 0.04 9.03 0.04
C HIS A 41 0.60 7.73 0.64
N ASP A 42 0.92 7.71 1.94
CA ASP A 42 1.44 6.50 2.59
C ASP A 42 0.34 5.41 2.66
N LEU A 43 -0.94 5.77 2.63
CA LEU A 43 -2.04 4.81 2.50
C LEU A 43 -2.01 4.08 1.14
N ARG A 44 -1.61 4.77 0.07
CA ARG A 44 -1.42 4.15 -1.25
C ARG A 44 -0.26 3.14 -1.22
N HIS A 45 0.79 3.45 -0.45
CA HIS A 45 1.89 2.53 -0.22
C HIS A 45 1.46 1.29 0.56
N VAL A 46 0.73 1.47 1.66
CA VAL A 46 0.16 0.36 2.45
C VAL A 46 -0.72 -0.53 1.57
N HIS A 47 -1.65 0.04 0.81
CA HIS A 47 -2.54 -0.71 -0.07
C HIS A 47 -1.78 -1.59 -1.08
N ALA A 48 -0.74 -1.04 -1.70
CA ALA A 48 0.08 -1.77 -2.66
C ALA A 48 0.90 -2.89 -2.00
N THR A 49 1.55 -2.60 -0.86
CA THR A 49 2.32 -3.59 -0.09
C THR A 49 1.42 -4.74 0.38
N THR A 50 0.21 -4.45 0.88
CA THR A 50 -0.74 -5.50 1.30
C THR A 50 -1.14 -6.41 0.14
N LEU A 51 -1.40 -5.86 -1.04
CA LEU A 51 -1.73 -6.69 -2.21
C LEU A 51 -0.55 -7.55 -2.66
N LEU A 52 0.66 -6.99 -2.65
CA LEU A 52 1.86 -7.75 -3.01
C LEU A 52 2.11 -8.88 -2.02
N LEU A 53 2.07 -8.62 -0.71
CA LEU A 53 2.20 -9.64 0.34
C LEU A 53 1.13 -10.74 0.24
N ALA A 54 -0.08 -10.40 -0.22
CA ALA A 54 -1.14 -11.37 -0.51
C ALA A 54 -0.91 -12.20 -1.79
N GLY A 55 0.24 -12.04 -2.46
CA GLY A 55 0.62 -12.77 -3.67
C GLY A 55 -0.01 -12.23 -4.95
N VAL A 56 -0.60 -11.03 -4.93
CA VAL A 56 -1.19 -10.45 -6.15
C VAL A 56 -0.07 -10.06 -7.11
N PRO A 57 -0.13 -10.50 -8.39
CA PRO A 57 0.92 -10.20 -9.34
C PRO A 57 1.16 -8.69 -9.51
N VAL A 58 2.44 -8.30 -9.58
CA VAL A 58 2.86 -6.89 -9.60
C VAL A 58 2.24 -6.07 -10.75
N HIS A 59 1.98 -6.70 -11.91
CA HIS A 59 1.35 -6.03 -13.04
C HIS A 59 -0.14 -5.70 -12.76
N VAL A 60 -0.85 -6.54 -12.00
CA VAL A 60 -2.23 -6.29 -11.56
C VAL A 60 -2.25 -5.16 -10.55
N VAL A 61 -1.31 -5.16 -9.59
CA VAL A 61 -1.17 -4.07 -8.61
C VAL A 61 -0.85 -2.75 -9.33
N ALA A 62 0.09 -2.76 -10.28
CA ALA A 62 0.44 -1.57 -11.07
C ALA A 62 -0.76 -1.00 -11.85
N ALA A 63 -1.54 -1.86 -12.52
CA ALA A 63 -2.74 -1.46 -13.23
C ALA A 63 -3.80 -0.87 -12.28
N ARG A 64 -4.01 -1.50 -11.11
CA ARG A 64 -4.93 -0.99 -10.08
C ARG A 64 -4.54 0.38 -9.55
N LEU A 65 -3.23 0.63 -9.42
CA LEU A 65 -2.70 1.92 -8.99
C LEU A 65 -2.78 2.97 -10.11
N GLY A 66 -2.98 2.57 -11.37
CA GLY A 66 -2.95 3.47 -12.52
C GLY A 66 -1.53 3.91 -12.89
N HIS A 67 -0.51 3.11 -12.57
CA HIS A 67 0.84 3.38 -13.06
C HIS A 67 0.92 2.98 -14.54
N ALA A 68 1.24 3.96 -15.40
CA ALA A 68 1.47 3.72 -16.82
C ALA A 68 2.66 2.77 -17.07
N ASP A 69 3.63 2.76 -16.14
CA ASP A 69 4.79 1.87 -16.16
C ASP A 69 4.83 0.98 -14.90
N PRO A 70 4.67 -0.35 -15.04
CA PRO A 70 4.82 -1.31 -13.95
C PRO A 70 6.18 -1.29 -13.26
N ALA A 71 7.25 -0.82 -13.93
CA ALA A 71 8.58 -0.71 -13.35
C ALA A 71 8.62 0.29 -12.17
N ILE A 72 7.71 1.26 -12.13
CA ILE A 72 7.53 2.15 -10.97
C ILE A 72 7.11 1.34 -9.74
N THR A 73 6.13 0.45 -9.89
CA THR A 73 5.66 -0.43 -8.82
C THR A 73 6.77 -1.40 -8.40
N LEU A 74 7.44 -2.04 -9.35
CA LEU A 74 8.54 -2.95 -9.05
C LEU A 74 9.65 -2.26 -8.26
N ARG A 75 10.06 -1.06 -8.66
CA ARG A 75 11.14 -0.31 -8.00
C ARG A 75 10.76 0.17 -6.61
N VAL A 76 9.50 0.55 -6.39
CA VAL A 76 9.00 1.01 -5.09
C VAL A 76 8.80 -0.16 -4.11
N TYR A 77 8.38 -1.33 -4.61
CA TYR A 77 8.05 -2.49 -3.76
C TYR A 77 9.01 -3.68 -3.90
N ALA A 78 10.18 -3.49 -4.52
CA ALA A 78 11.18 -4.55 -4.72
C ALA A 78 11.53 -5.31 -3.44
N HIS A 79 11.61 -4.60 -2.30
CA HIS A 79 11.85 -5.20 -0.99
C HIS A 79 10.82 -6.26 -0.59
N VAL A 80 9.53 -6.02 -0.85
CA VAL A 80 8.43 -6.97 -0.60
C VAL A 80 8.55 -8.17 -1.54
N VAL A 81 8.87 -7.92 -2.80
CA VAL A 81 9.03 -8.98 -3.82
C VAL A 81 10.23 -9.89 -3.49
N ASN A 82 11.32 -9.34 -2.96
CA ASN A 82 12.49 -10.11 -2.56
C ASN A 82 12.20 -11.09 -1.41
N GLU A 83 11.32 -10.72 -0.48
CA GLU A 83 10.87 -11.61 0.59
C GLU A 83 10.08 -12.80 0.02
N GLN A 84 9.22 -12.55 -0.98
CA GLN A 84 8.48 -13.60 -1.68
C GLN A 84 9.36 -14.49 -2.57
N LEU A 85 10.46 -13.97 -3.12
CA LEU A 85 11.39 -14.77 -3.92
C LEU A 85 12.06 -15.87 -3.09
N ALA A 86 12.32 -15.61 -1.80
CA ALA A 86 12.85 -16.63 -0.90
C ALA A 86 11.85 -17.77 -0.68
N GLU A 87 10.56 -17.45 -0.56
CA GLU A 87 9.49 -18.46 -0.41
C GLU A 87 9.20 -19.22 -1.72
N ALA A 88 9.36 -18.58 -2.88
CA ALA A 88 9.09 -19.18 -4.18
C ALA A 88 10.12 -20.26 -4.60
N ALA A 89 11.31 -20.25 -4.01
CA ALA A 89 12.34 -21.27 -4.29
C ALA A 89 11.91 -22.68 -3.85
N THR A 90 11.13 -22.78 -2.78
CA THR A 90 10.67 -24.06 -2.20
C THR A 90 9.73 -24.85 -3.11
N PRO A 91 8.61 -24.28 -3.62
CA PRO A 91 7.72 -25.01 -4.53
C PRO A 91 8.36 -25.34 -5.88
N PHE A 92 9.34 -24.54 -6.34
CA PHE A 92 10.10 -24.91 -7.53
C PHE A 92 10.95 -26.16 -7.28
N ALA A 93 11.73 -26.19 -6.19
CA ALA A 93 12.53 -27.35 -5.78
C ALA A 93 11.69 -28.62 -5.61
N ASP A 94 10.55 -28.53 -4.91
CA ASP A 94 9.63 -29.67 -4.72
C ASP A 94 9.11 -30.25 -6.05
N ARG A 95 8.91 -29.39 -7.07
CA ARG A 95 8.44 -29.83 -8.39
C ARG A 95 9.50 -30.62 -9.16
N ILE A 96 10.78 -30.30 -8.97
CA ILE A 96 11.91 -30.98 -9.63
C ILE A 96 12.29 -32.25 -8.86
N ASP A 97 12.28 -32.20 -7.53
CA ASP A 97 12.68 -33.32 -6.66
C ASP A 97 11.58 -34.40 -6.58
N GLY A 98 10.30 -34.03 -6.71
CA GLY A 98 9.17 -34.96 -6.81
C GLY A 98 8.98 -35.61 -8.20
N ALA A 99 9.89 -35.35 -9.14
CA ALA A 99 9.89 -35.96 -10.48
C ALA A 99 10.91 -37.11 -10.63
N ALA A 100 11.53 -37.57 -9.53
CA ALA A 100 12.44 -38.71 -9.46
C ALA A 100 11.77 -39.99 -8.97
#